data_AF-A0A3C1KJI9-F1
#
_entry.id   AF-A0A3C1KJI9-F1
#
_cell.length_a   1.000
_cell.length_b   1.000
_cell.length_c   1.000
_cell.angle_alpha   90.00
_cell.angle_beta   90.00
_cell.angle_gamma   90.00
#
_symmetry.space_group_name_H-M   'P 1'
#
loop_
_entity.id
_entity.type
_entity.pdbx_description
1 polymer ?
#
loop_
_entity_poly.entity_id
_entity_poly.type
_entity_poly.pdbx_seq_one_letter_code
_entity_poly.pdbx_strand_id
1 'polypeptide(L)'
;MGQARLPVIVGFGGINGAGRASSHHAYRRLVHDALPTSTQARTLAALARLMGVEQVRGQEDYLLAHTLIRRVEPQHFNPDAVSWNQRLPARAGQSPLVMRLRRQHLPAVIPTGWEVKPVSAEDVEVSIAGGLDVLLPTVRDFEVKAAGQLPTGFEPGMLYASRNHPRGLQMMVYAASDALQSLGIPWEQIQQRVPADQVSVYAGSAMGQLDAAGAGGMLRARHNGQRVTSKFCPLSLAEMPADFVNAYVLGSLGATGASLGACASFLYNLRQGIEDIRSGRARVAFIGSAEAPVNPEVMDGYAAMGALAT
;
A
#
# COMPACT_ATOMS: atom_id res chain seq x y z
N MET A 1 -8.73 -38.38 -24.87
CA MET A 1 -8.69 -37.02 -24.27
C MET A 1 -8.82 -37.18 -22.77
N GLY A 2 -7.78 -36.91 -21.99
CA GLY A 2 -7.86 -36.98 -20.53
C GLY A 2 -8.83 -35.92 -20.00
N GLN A 3 -9.67 -36.27 -19.02
CA GLN A 3 -10.61 -35.35 -18.40
C GLN A 3 -9.83 -34.20 -17.74
N ALA A 4 -9.94 -32.99 -18.28
CA ALA A 4 -9.28 -31.82 -17.70
C ALA A 4 -9.82 -31.56 -16.29
N ARG A 5 -8.93 -31.30 -15.32
CA ARG A 5 -9.32 -30.94 -13.95
C ARG A 5 -10.13 -29.64 -13.98
N LEU A 6 -11.28 -29.62 -13.29
CA LEU A 6 -12.13 -28.44 -13.17
C LEU A 6 -11.62 -27.56 -12.00
N PRO A 7 -11.19 -26.31 -12.23
CA PRO A 7 -10.90 -25.39 -11.16
C PRO A 7 -12.17 -25.02 -10.39
N VAL A 8 -12.12 -25.11 -9.07
CA VAL A 8 -13.23 -24.74 -8.17
C VAL A 8 -12.71 -23.77 -7.10
N ILE A 9 -13.48 -22.74 -6.79
CA ILE A 9 -13.17 -21.82 -5.70
C ILE A 9 -13.59 -22.47 -4.39
N VAL A 10 -12.62 -22.88 -3.59
CA VAL A 10 -12.85 -23.58 -2.30
C VAL A 10 -12.75 -22.66 -1.09
N GLY A 11 -12.23 -21.44 -1.27
CA GLY A 11 -12.10 -20.43 -0.24
C GLY A 11 -11.82 -19.06 -0.87
N PHE A 12 -12.19 -17.99 -0.16
CA PHE A 12 -11.91 -16.62 -0.54
C PHE A 12 -11.84 -15.75 0.71
N GLY A 13 -10.99 -14.73 0.68
CA GLY A 13 -10.78 -13.82 1.80
C GLY A 13 -10.08 -12.55 1.35
N GLY A 14 -9.91 -11.62 2.28
CA GLY A 14 -9.36 -10.31 1.98
C GLY A 14 -9.89 -9.19 2.85
N ILE A 15 -9.43 -7.98 2.56
CA ILE A 15 -9.90 -6.76 3.18
C ILE A 15 -10.01 -5.65 2.12
N ASN A 16 -11.07 -4.87 2.16
CA ASN A 16 -11.21 -3.64 1.40
C ASN A 16 -12.02 -2.61 2.22
N GLY A 17 -12.47 -1.51 1.61
CA GLY A 17 -13.22 -0.49 2.35
C GLY A 17 -14.57 -0.94 2.92
N ALA A 18 -15.14 -2.04 2.43
CA ALA A 18 -16.34 -2.66 3.00
C ALA A 18 -16.03 -3.63 4.16
N GLY A 19 -14.75 -3.86 4.49
CA GLY A 19 -14.29 -4.74 5.55
C GLY A 19 -13.81 -6.11 5.04
N ARG A 20 -13.91 -7.12 5.91
CA ARG A 20 -13.42 -8.48 5.65
C ARG A 20 -14.21 -9.17 4.54
N ALA A 21 -13.55 -9.80 3.58
CA ALA A 21 -14.22 -10.41 2.44
C ALA A 21 -14.86 -11.76 2.77
N SER A 22 -14.14 -12.62 3.51
CA SER A 22 -14.60 -13.98 3.83
C SER A 22 -15.93 -13.99 4.58
N SER A 23 -16.67 -15.10 4.47
CA SER A 23 -18.04 -15.22 5.01
C SER A 23 -19.02 -14.13 4.53
N HIS A 24 -18.71 -13.48 3.40
CA HIS A 24 -19.49 -12.43 2.75
C HIS A 24 -19.69 -11.15 3.59
N HIS A 25 -18.80 -10.83 4.54
CA HIS A 25 -18.97 -9.61 5.36
C HIS A 25 -18.89 -8.32 4.54
N ALA A 26 -17.89 -8.18 3.67
CA ALA A 26 -17.75 -7.03 2.78
C ALA A 26 -18.96 -6.89 1.85
N TYR A 27 -19.43 -8.00 1.26
CA TYR A 27 -20.64 -8.01 0.45
C TYR A 27 -21.86 -7.51 1.23
N ARG A 28 -22.06 -8.03 2.46
CA ARG A 28 -23.16 -7.59 3.32
C ARG A 28 -23.09 -6.12 3.68
N ARG A 29 -21.88 -5.54 3.83
CA ARG A 29 -21.73 -4.10 4.05
C ARG A 29 -22.18 -3.29 2.83
N LEU A 30 -21.95 -3.78 1.61
CA LEU A 30 -22.38 -3.09 0.39
C LEU A 30 -23.90 -3.05 0.24
N VAL A 31 -24.59 -4.14 0.61
CA VAL A 31 -26.06 -4.25 0.50
C VAL A 31 -26.75 -4.10 1.86
N HIS A 32 -26.14 -3.38 2.81
CA HIS A 32 -26.54 -3.35 4.22
C HIS A 32 -28.04 -3.12 4.42
N ASP A 33 -28.59 -2.12 3.75
CA ASP A 33 -29.97 -1.68 3.91
C ASP A 33 -31.00 -2.69 3.38
N ALA A 34 -30.57 -3.61 2.51
CA ALA A 34 -31.41 -4.66 1.94
C ALA A 34 -31.40 -5.97 2.76
N LEU A 35 -30.63 -6.03 3.85
CA LEU A 35 -30.48 -7.23 4.66
C LEU A 35 -31.48 -7.30 5.82
N PRO A 36 -31.86 -8.51 6.27
CA PRO A 36 -32.58 -8.66 7.53
C PRO A 36 -31.80 -8.07 8.70
N THR A 37 -32.49 -7.51 9.69
CA THR A 37 -31.90 -6.84 10.87
C THR A 37 -30.88 -7.71 11.60
N SER A 38 -31.12 -9.03 11.70
CA SER A 38 -30.17 -9.97 12.30
C SER A 38 -28.84 -10.07 11.54
N THR A 39 -28.85 -9.91 10.22
CA THR A 39 -27.66 -9.93 9.38
C THR A 39 -26.97 -8.57 9.34
N GLN A 40 -27.73 -7.48 9.40
CA GLN A 40 -27.20 -6.13 9.64
C GLN A 40 -26.41 -6.09 10.95
N ALA A 41 -27.02 -6.54 12.06
CA ALA A 41 -26.38 -6.58 13.38
C ALA A 41 -25.08 -7.42 13.38
N ARG A 42 -25.07 -8.59 12.73
CA ARG A 42 -23.85 -9.40 12.57
C ARG A 42 -22.77 -8.70 11.75
N THR A 43 -23.16 -7.92 10.74
CA THR A 43 -22.22 -7.18 9.90
C THR A 43 -21.60 -6.01 10.67
N LEU A 44 -22.42 -5.26 11.40
CA LEU A 44 -21.95 -4.17 12.27
C LEU A 44 -21.04 -4.70 13.39
N ALA A 45 -21.37 -5.83 14.01
CA ALA A 45 -20.50 -6.45 15.02
C ALA A 45 -19.13 -6.88 14.45
N ALA A 46 -19.10 -7.37 13.21
CA ALA A 46 -17.84 -7.72 12.55
C ALA A 46 -17.00 -6.46 12.21
N LEU A 47 -17.65 -5.38 11.76
CA LEU A 47 -17.00 -4.10 11.52
C LEU A 47 -16.46 -3.48 12.81
N ALA A 48 -17.27 -3.47 13.88
CA ALA A 48 -16.86 -2.95 15.18
C ALA A 48 -15.58 -3.62 15.69
N ARG A 49 -15.47 -4.95 15.54
CA ARG A 49 -14.24 -5.69 15.86
C ARG A 49 -13.03 -5.24 15.03
N LEU A 50 -13.19 -5.02 13.73
CA LEU A 50 -12.10 -4.54 12.86
C LEU A 50 -11.69 -3.11 13.23
N MET A 51 -12.66 -2.28 13.56
CA MET A 51 -12.49 -0.85 13.83
C MET A 51 -12.10 -0.54 15.28
N GLY A 52 -11.98 -1.56 16.13
CA GLY A 52 -11.66 -1.40 17.56
C GLY A 52 -12.78 -0.74 18.38
N VAL A 53 -14.03 -0.83 17.93
CA VAL A 53 -15.21 -0.28 18.62
C VAL A 53 -15.77 -1.33 19.58
N GLU A 54 -15.75 -1.04 20.88
CA GLU A 54 -16.14 -1.99 21.93
C GLU A 54 -17.64 -2.33 21.92
N GLN A 55 -18.50 -1.34 21.66
CA GLN A 55 -19.95 -1.50 21.67
C GLN A 55 -20.56 -0.97 20.37
N VAL A 56 -21.37 -1.81 19.71
CA VAL A 56 -22.08 -1.43 18.48
C VAL A 56 -23.22 -0.45 18.78
N ARG A 57 -23.90 -0.62 19.92
CA ARG A 57 -25.08 0.18 20.27
C ARG A 57 -24.70 1.65 20.39
N GLY A 58 -25.36 2.49 19.60
CA GLY A 58 -25.11 3.94 19.55
C GLY A 58 -23.90 4.33 18.70
N GLN A 59 -23.31 3.38 17.97
CA GLN A 59 -22.16 3.59 17.07
C GLN A 59 -22.45 3.09 15.65
N GLU A 60 -23.69 2.72 15.34
CA GLU A 60 -24.08 2.18 14.04
C GLU A 60 -23.75 3.16 12.90
N ASP A 61 -24.11 4.43 13.07
CA ASP A 61 -23.83 5.49 12.09
C ASP A 61 -22.32 5.71 11.90
N TYR A 62 -21.53 5.63 12.98
CA TYR A 62 -20.07 5.71 12.90
C TYR A 62 -19.49 4.57 12.06
N LEU A 63 -19.89 3.32 12.34
CA LEU A 63 -19.42 2.15 11.59
C LEU A 63 -19.74 2.25 10.08
N LEU A 64 -20.93 2.78 9.76
CA LEU A 64 -21.35 2.96 8.37
C LEU A 64 -20.62 4.13 7.69
N ALA A 65 -20.46 5.26 8.38
CA ALA A 65 -19.79 6.45 7.85
C ALA A 65 -18.27 6.26 7.65
N HIS A 66 -17.65 5.38 8.44
CA HIS A 66 -16.21 5.10 8.42
C HIS A 66 -15.85 3.80 7.67
N THR A 67 -16.68 3.44 6.69
CA THR A 67 -16.46 2.35 5.73
C THR A 67 -16.82 2.81 4.32
N LEU A 68 -16.53 1.99 3.29
CA LEU A 68 -16.73 2.31 1.88
C LEU A 68 -15.89 3.51 1.40
N ILE A 69 -16.33 4.12 0.28
CA ILE A 69 -15.75 5.36 -0.26
C ILE A 69 -16.16 6.50 0.64
N ARG A 70 -15.18 7.26 1.12
CA ARG A 70 -15.38 8.43 1.96
C ARG A 70 -14.19 9.37 1.80
N ARG A 71 -14.27 10.50 2.49
CA ARG A 71 -13.17 11.47 2.51
C ARG A 71 -11.87 10.80 2.97
N VAL A 72 -10.74 11.11 2.34
CA VAL A 72 -9.42 10.65 2.78
C VAL A 72 -9.21 11.11 4.22
N GLU A 73 -8.92 10.13 5.08
CA GLU A 73 -8.78 10.33 6.52
C GLU A 73 -7.29 10.57 6.88
N PRO A 74 -7.00 11.25 8.01
CA PRO A 74 -5.64 11.68 8.35
C PRO A 74 -4.60 10.56 8.49
N GLN A 75 -5.01 9.31 8.74
CA GLN A 75 -4.07 8.18 8.79
C GLN A 75 -3.40 7.88 7.43
N HIS A 76 -3.98 8.37 6.33
CA HIS A 76 -3.37 8.31 5.00
C HIS A 76 -2.58 9.58 4.72
N PHE A 77 -3.28 10.72 4.61
CA PHE A 77 -2.71 12.06 4.51
C PHE A 77 -3.83 13.10 4.67
N ASN A 78 -3.47 14.37 4.90
CA ASN A 78 -4.45 15.46 4.89
C ASN A 78 -4.60 16.02 3.47
N PRO A 79 -5.73 15.80 2.77
CA PRO A 79 -5.89 16.28 1.40
C PRO A 79 -6.08 17.81 1.31
N ASP A 80 -6.27 18.54 2.42
CA ASP A 80 -6.28 20.03 2.39
C ASP A 80 -4.89 20.63 2.62
N ALA A 81 -3.90 19.81 2.97
CA ALA A 81 -2.55 20.24 3.27
C ALA A 81 -1.53 19.14 2.93
N VAL A 82 -1.43 18.79 1.66
CA VAL A 82 -0.46 17.80 1.15
C VAL A 82 0.92 18.44 1.07
N SER A 83 1.90 17.81 1.72
CA SER A 83 3.30 18.27 1.71
C SER A 83 3.94 18.12 0.32
N TRP A 84 4.69 19.13 -0.09
CA TRP A 84 5.53 19.09 -1.28
C TRP A 84 6.69 20.09 -1.16
N ASN A 85 7.58 20.09 -2.15
CA ASN A 85 8.68 21.03 -2.26
C ASN A 85 8.41 22.01 -3.40
N GLN A 86 8.16 23.28 -3.06
CA GLN A 86 8.02 24.34 -4.03
C GLN A 86 9.40 24.87 -4.42
N ARG A 87 9.67 25.00 -5.72
CA ARG A 87 10.90 25.65 -6.18
C ARG A 87 10.84 27.15 -5.87
N LEU A 88 11.87 27.65 -5.18
CA LEU A 88 12.01 29.05 -4.80
C LEU A 88 13.28 29.63 -5.44
N PRO A 89 13.18 30.16 -6.68
CA PRO A 89 14.26 30.90 -7.29
C PRO A 89 14.32 32.30 -6.68
N ALA A 90 15.35 32.56 -5.88
CA ALA A 90 15.65 33.84 -5.26
C ALA A 90 16.92 34.47 -5.86
N ARG A 91 17.09 35.78 -5.69
CA ARG A 91 18.29 36.52 -6.07
C ARG A 91 18.65 37.49 -4.96
N ALA A 92 19.95 37.70 -4.75
CA ALA A 92 20.41 38.79 -3.90
C ALA A 92 19.92 40.14 -4.45
N GLY A 93 19.60 41.06 -3.54
CA GLY A 93 19.25 42.44 -3.88
C GLY A 93 20.51 43.29 -4.08
N GLN A 94 20.57 44.45 -3.43
CA GLN A 94 21.76 45.32 -3.46
C GLN A 94 22.94 44.74 -2.65
N SER A 95 22.66 43.91 -1.65
CA SER A 95 23.66 43.25 -0.80
C SER A 95 23.59 41.72 -1.00
N PRO A 96 24.72 41.00 -0.86
CA PRO A 96 24.73 39.55 -0.94
C PRO A 96 23.84 38.93 0.16
N LEU A 97 23.24 37.79 -0.14
CA LEU A 97 22.57 36.98 0.88
C LEU A 97 23.66 36.32 1.74
N VAL A 98 23.68 36.65 3.04
CA VAL A 98 24.64 36.10 3.99
C VAL A 98 23.93 35.08 4.87
N MET A 99 24.45 33.86 4.89
CA MET A 99 23.92 32.76 5.70
C MET A 99 25.03 32.20 6.60
N ARG A 100 24.68 31.88 7.85
CA ARG A 100 25.58 31.13 8.75
C ARG A 100 25.07 29.70 8.89
N LEU A 101 25.94 28.73 8.66
CA LEU A 101 25.62 27.32 8.81
C LEU A 101 26.82 26.53 9.34
N ARG A 102 26.54 25.33 9.86
CA ARG A 102 27.58 24.38 10.23
C ARG A 102 28.29 23.88 8.97
N ARG A 103 29.61 23.72 9.07
CA ARG A 103 30.48 23.22 7.99
C ARG A 103 30.00 21.89 7.42
N GLN A 104 29.45 21.00 8.25
CA GLN A 104 28.90 19.70 7.84
C GLN A 104 27.65 19.79 6.93
N HIS A 105 26.96 20.93 6.91
CA HIS A 105 25.79 21.15 6.04
C HIS A 105 26.16 21.82 4.72
N LEU A 106 27.44 22.17 4.50
CA LEU A 106 27.89 22.64 3.20
C LEU A 106 27.74 21.52 2.16
N PRO A 107 27.29 21.83 0.95
CA PRO A 107 27.37 20.91 -0.18
C PRO A 107 28.81 20.46 -0.41
N ALA A 108 28.99 19.19 -0.80
CA ALA A 108 30.31 18.69 -1.19
C ALA A 108 30.88 19.42 -2.43
N VAL A 109 29.99 19.89 -3.31
CA VAL A 109 30.32 20.76 -4.43
C VAL A 109 29.67 22.12 -4.16
N ILE A 110 30.49 23.12 -3.86
CA ILE A 110 30.01 24.46 -3.57
C ILE A 110 29.45 25.08 -4.86
N PRO A 111 28.20 25.59 -4.86
CA PRO A 111 27.62 26.24 -6.02
C PRO A 111 28.43 27.46 -6.48
N THR A 112 28.44 27.69 -7.79
CA THR A 112 29.11 28.86 -8.38
C THR A 112 28.54 30.17 -7.79
N GLY A 113 29.43 31.08 -7.41
CA GLY A 113 29.04 32.38 -6.83
C GLY A 113 28.76 32.36 -5.33
N TRP A 114 28.99 31.22 -4.65
CA TRP A 114 29.03 31.15 -3.19
C TRP A 114 30.46 31.43 -2.70
N GLU A 115 30.60 32.42 -1.83
CA GLU A 115 31.84 32.68 -1.08
C GLU A 115 31.69 32.12 0.34
N VAL A 116 32.60 31.22 0.73
CA VAL A 116 32.55 30.56 2.05
C VAL A 116 33.70 31.07 2.92
N LYS A 117 33.39 31.66 4.08
CA LYS A 117 34.36 32.17 5.05
C LYS A 117 34.24 31.39 6.36
N PRO A 118 35.35 30.83 6.90
CA PRO A 118 35.33 30.23 8.22
C PRO A 118 35.01 31.27 9.30
N VAL A 119 34.09 30.94 10.20
CA VAL A 119 33.81 31.75 11.40
C VAL A 119 34.37 31.06 12.64
N SER A 120 34.30 29.73 12.68
CA SER A 120 34.92 28.89 13.71
C SER A 120 35.35 27.54 13.13
N ALA A 121 35.77 26.61 13.99
CA ALA A 121 36.02 25.22 13.59
C ALA A 121 34.77 24.54 13.02
N GLU A 122 33.59 24.85 13.57
CA GLU A 122 32.33 24.20 13.20
C GLU A 122 31.44 25.04 12.29
N ASP A 123 31.58 26.37 12.33
CA ASP A 123 30.71 27.29 11.60
C ASP A 123 31.41 27.98 10.43
N VAL A 124 30.62 28.21 9.39
CA VAL A 124 31.00 29.00 8.22
C VAL A 124 29.93 30.05 7.95
N GLU A 125 30.37 31.14 7.34
CA GLU A 125 29.51 32.14 6.73
C GLU A 125 29.58 31.97 5.22
N VAL A 126 28.42 31.96 4.56
CA VAL A 126 28.29 31.85 3.11
C VAL A 126 27.66 33.13 2.59
N SER A 127 28.37 33.82 1.71
CA SER A 127 27.88 34.99 0.99
C SER A 127 27.51 34.61 -0.43
N ILE A 128 26.29 34.93 -0.85
CA ILE A 128 25.73 34.60 -2.16
C ILE A 128 25.36 35.90 -2.86
N ALA A 129 26.15 36.29 -3.86
CA ALA A 129 25.89 37.50 -4.65
C ALA A 129 24.96 37.25 -5.85
N GLY A 130 24.78 35.98 -6.25
CA GLY A 130 23.99 35.57 -7.41
C GLY A 130 22.58 35.09 -7.09
N GLY A 131 22.11 34.11 -7.88
CA GLY A 131 20.84 33.43 -7.63
C GLY A 131 20.97 32.32 -6.58
N LEU A 132 19.93 32.17 -5.77
CA LEU A 132 19.73 31.05 -4.87
C LEU A 132 18.52 30.27 -5.35
N ASP A 133 18.70 29.01 -5.74
CA ASP A 133 17.60 28.13 -6.13
C ASP A 133 17.50 27.01 -5.08
N VAL A 134 16.39 27.03 -4.33
CA VAL A 134 16.16 26.06 -3.25
C VAL A 134 14.78 25.43 -3.38
N LEU A 135 14.65 24.26 -2.80
CA LEU A 135 13.36 23.61 -2.58
C LEU A 135 12.85 24.01 -1.20
N LEU A 136 11.70 24.67 -1.16
CA LEU A 136 11.01 25.09 0.05
C LEU A 136 9.93 24.05 0.41
N PRO A 137 10.04 23.35 1.55
CA PRO A 137 8.97 22.51 2.05
C PRO A 137 7.73 23.36 2.37
N THR A 138 6.61 23.02 1.75
CA THR A 138 5.32 23.70 1.94
C THR A 138 4.18 22.71 1.77
N VAL A 139 2.94 23.19 1.85
CA VAL A 139 1.72 22.41 1.63
C VAL A 139 0.93 22.95 0.45
N ARG A 140 0.05 22.12 -0.11
CA ARG A 140 -0.95 22.50 -1.11
C ARG A 140 -2.27 21.80 -0.85
N ASP A 141 -3.33 22.38 -1.39
CA ASP A 141 -4.63 21.70 -1.48
C ASP A 141 -4.58 20.61 -2.55
N PHE A 142 -5.20 19.47 -2.27
CA PHE A 142 -5.27 18.32 -3.18
C PHE A 142 -6.68 18.15 -3.73
N GLU A 143 -6.85 18.17 -5.04
CA GLU A 143 -8.16 18.20 -5.70
C GLU A 143 -9.02 16.96 -5.37
N VAL A 144 -8.40 15.78 -5.25
CA VAL A 144 -9.12 14.54 -4.95
C VAL A 144 -9.22 14.32 -3.45
N LYS A 145 -10.44 14.48 -2.90
CA LYS A 145 -10.69 14.40 -1.46
C LYS A 145 -11.21 13.04 -0.97
N ALA A 146 -11.55 12.11 -1.85
CA ALA A 146 -12.19 10.85 -1.49
C ALA A 146 -11.44 9.61 -1.98
N ALA A 147 -11.51 8.52 -1.21
CA ALA A 147 -10.93 7.22 -1.57
C ALA A 147 -11.67 6.07 -0.88
N GLY A 148 -11.58 4.87 -1.48
CA GLY A 148 -11.94 3.62 -0.81
C GLY A 148 -10.84 3.23 0.17
N GLN A 149 -11.08 3.42 1.46
CA GLN A 149 -10.12 3.17 2.54
C GLN A 149 -10.62 2.02 3.41
N LEU A 150 -9.70 1.19 3.95
CA LEU A 150 -10.04 0.15 4.93
C LEU A 150 -10.89 0.75 6.08
N PRO A 151 -11.74 -0.06 6.76
CA PRO A 151 -12.53 0.44 7.89
C PRO A 151 -11.65 1.20 8.89
N THR A 152 -12.09 2.38 9.31
CA THR A 152 -11.27 3.25 10.17
C THR A 152 -10.87 2.54 11.45
N GLY A 153 -9.58 2.64 11.82
CA GLY A 153 -9.00 1.94 12.97
C GLY A 153 -8.43 0.55 12.65
N PHE A 154 -8.77 -0.05 11.50
CA PHE A 154 -8.22 -1.34 11.11
C PHE A 154 -6.83 -1.20 10.47
N GLU A 155 -5.80 -1.70 11.16
CA GLU A 155 -4.41 -1.66 10.72
C GLU A 155 -3.82 -3.07 10.56
N PRO A 156 -3.71 -3.62 9.32
CA PRO A 156 -3.17 -4.97 9.08
C PRO A 156 -1.77 -5.19 9.66
N GLY A 157 -0.94 -4.14 9.67
CA GLY A 157 0.41 -4.18 10.22
C GLY A 157 0.49 -4.49 11.72
N MET A 158 -0.60 -4.32 12.48
CA MET A 158 -0.63 -4.61 13.92
C MET A 158 -0.86 -6.10 14.23
N LEU A 159 -1.19 -6.92 13.21
CA LEU A 159 -1.59 -8.32 13.40
C LEU A 159 -0.41 -9.30 13.32
N TYR A 160 0.76 -8.84 12.90
CA TYR A 160 1.97 -9.66 12.77
C TYR A 160 3.23 -8.78 12.82
N ALA A 161 4.40 -9.40 12.83
CA ALA A 161 5.68 -8.68 12.79
C ALA A 161 5.91 -8.02 11.40
N SER A 162 5.33 -6.84 11.20
CA SER A 162 5.23 -6.16 9.90
C SER A 162 6.29 -5.07 9.66
N ARG A 163 7.32 -4.99 10.51
CA ARG A 163 8.27 -3.87 10.51
C ARG A 163 8.92 -3.67 9.14
N ASN A 164 8.75 -2.49 8.55
CA ASN A 164 9.22 -2.09 7.22
C ASN A 164 8.49 -2.74 6.03
N HIS A 165 7.41 -3.50 6.25
CA HIS A 165 6.61 -4.00 5.14
C HIS A 165 5.74 -2.87 4.59
N PRO A 166 5.72 -2.64 3.27
CA PRO A 166 4.72 -1.81 2.64
C PRO A 166 3.30 -2.24 2.98
N ARG A 167 2.37 -1.29 3.03
CA ARG A 167 0.96 -1.51 3.36
C ARG A 167 0.32 -2.56 2.45
N GLY A 168 0.67 -2.58 1.17
CA GLY A 168 0.22 -3.61 0.21
C GLY A 168 0.60 -5.03 0.65
N LEU A 169 1.82 -5.24 1.17
CA LEU A 169 2.26 -6.54 1.69
C LEU A 169 1.57 -6.90 3.00
N GLN A 170 1.33 -5.92 3.88
CA GLN A 170 0.56 -6.14 5.11
C GLN A 170 -0.88 -6.59 4.80
N MET A 171 -1.51 -5.93 3.82
CA MET A 171 -2.84 -6.31 3.33
C MET A 171 -2.83 -7.71 2.71
N MET A 172 -1.79 -8.06 1.93
CA MET A 172 -1.67 -9.37 1.32
C MET A 172 -1.56 -10.49 2.35
N VAL A 173 -0.70 -10.33 3.37
CA VAL A 173 -0.56 -11.32 4.44
C VAL A 173 -1.90 -11.53 5.15
N TYR A 174 -2.59 -10.45 5.52
CA TYR A 174 -3.93 -10.55 6.11
C TYR A 174 -4.92 -11.28 5.18
N ALA A 175 -4.96 -10.88 3.90
CA ALA A 175 -5.89 -11.44 2.92
C ALA A 175 -5.65 -12.94 2.69
N ALA A 176 -4.39 -13.36 2.61
CA ALA A 176 -4.03 -14.75 2.48
C ALA A 176 -4.46 -15.56 3.71
N SER A 177 -4.21 -15.06 4.92
CA SER A 177 -4.68 -15.70 6.15
C SER A 177 -6.20 -15.80 6.23
N ASP A 178 -6.93 -14.74 5.88
CA ASP A 178 -8.40 -14.75 5.84
C ASP A 178 -8.94 -15.76 4.81
N ALA A 179 -8.33 -15.83 3.63
CA ALA A 179 -8.70 -16.78 2.59
C ALA A 179 -8.44 -18.23 3.00
N LEU A 180 -7.30 -18.52 3.64
CA LEU A 180 -6.98 -19.86 4.13
C LEU A 180 -7.91 -20.29 5.25
N GLN A 181 -8.22 -19.41 6.21
CA GLN A 181 -9.18 -19.73 7.27
C GLN A 181 -10.58 -19.99 6.71
N SER A 182 -10.96 -19.30 5.62
CA SER A 182 -12.26 -19.52 4.97
C SER A 182 -12.43 -20.93 4.38
N LEU A 183 -11.34 -21.67 4.14
CA LEU A 183 -11.38 -23.05 3.66
C LEU A 183 -12.08 -24.00 4.65
N GLY A 184 -12.04 -23.66 5.95
CA GLY A 184 -12.51 -24.55 7.01
C GLY A 184 -11.67 -25.83 7.19
N ILE A 185 -10.51 -25.90 6.51
CA ILE A 185 -9.56 -27.01 6.57
C ILE A 185 -8.20 -26.42 6.93
N PRO A 186 -7.53 -26.90 8.00
CA PRO A 186 -6.18 -26.47 8.33
C PRO A 186 -5.22 -26.72 7.16
N TRP A 187 -4.37 -25.73 6.86
CA TRP A 187 -3.47 -25.78 5.69
C TRP A 187 -2.53 -26.99 5.73
N GLU A 188 -2.13 -27.40 6.92
CA GLU A 188 -1.26 -28.56 7.16
C GLU A 188 -1.89 -29.87 6.65
N GLN A 189 -3.22 -29.99 6.74
CA GLN A 189 -3.94 -31.16 6.21
C GLN A 189 -3.96 -31.17 4.68
N ILE A 190 -3.93 -29.99 4.05
CA ILE A 190 -3.83 -29.86 2.59
C ILE A 190 -2.40 -30.22 2.16
N GLN A 191 -1.38 -29.74 2.86
CA GLN A 191 0.03 -30.06 2.59
C GLN A 191 0.33 -31.56 2.68
N GLN A 192 -0.35 -32.30 3.57
CA GLN A 192 -0.23 -33.76 3.65
C GLN A 192 -0.77 -34.49 2.40
N ARG A 193 -1.65 -33.84 1.63
CA ARG A 193 -2.34 -34.44 0.46
C ARG A 193 -1.88 -33.86 -0.87
N VAL A 194 -1.23 -32.70 -0.85
CA VAL A 194 -0.80 -31.95 -2.02
C VAL A 194 0.69 -31.64 -1.87
N PRO A 195 1.54 -32.20 -2.75
CA PRO A 195 2.95 -31.86 -2.79
C PRO A 195 3.19 -30.34 -2.93
N ALA A 196 4.24 -29.82 -2.31
CA ALA A 196 4.53 -28.38 -2.27
C ALA A 196 4.79 -27.78 -3.66
N ASP A 197 5.30 -28.58 -4.61
CA ASP A 197 5.50 -28.23 -6.02
C ASP A 197 4.19 -28.18 -6.83
N GLN A 198 3.09 -28.73 -6.29
CA GLN A 198 1.74 -28.68 -6.87
C GLN A 198 0.85 -27.60 -6.23
N VAL A 199 1.45 -26.64 -5.53
CA VAL A 199 0.80 -25.42 -5.03
C VAL A 199 1.33 -24.22 -5.81
N SER A 200 0.52 -23.58 -6.65
CA SER A 200 0.94 -22.36 -7.35
C SER A 200 0.45 -21.10 -6.64
N VAL A 201 1.19 -19.99 -6.73
CA VAL A 201 0.84 -18.70 -6.12
C VAL A 201 0.93 -17.58 -7.17
N TYR A 202 -0.19 -16.99 -7.53
CA TYR A 202 -0.25 -15.86 -8.46
C TYR A 202 -0.90 -14.65 -7.79
N ALA A 203 -0.09 -13.68 -7.40
CA ALA A 203 -0.54 -12.46 -6.76
C ALA A 203 0.41 -11.29 -7.03
N GLY A 204 -0.11 -10.06 -7.00
CA GLY A 204 0.74 -8.89 -7.21
C GLY A 204 0.05 -7.57 -6.97
N SER A 205 0.80 -6.51 -7.21
CA SER A 205 0.36 -5.12 -7.33
C SER A 205 0.75 -4.64 -8.74
N ALA A 206 -0.19 -4.06 -9.47
CA ALA A 206 0.07 -3.47 -10.78
C ALA A 206 1.08 -2.32 -10.70
N MET A 207 1.01 -1.50 -9.64
CA MET A 207 1.89 -0.34 -9.45
C MET A 207 3.17 -0.66 -8.67
N GLY A 208 3.23 -1.85 -8.05
CA GLY A 208 4.21 -2.14 -7.02
C GLY A 208 3.93 -1.37 -5.73
N GLN A 209 4.85 -1.46 -4.77
CA GLN A 209 4.61 -0.88 -3.44
C GLN A 209 5.13 0.56 -3.40
N LEU A 210 4.27 1.52 -3.71
CA LEU A 210 4.62 2.94 -3.87
C LEU A 210 4.51 3.77 -2.59
N ASP A 211 4.36 3.13 -1.43
CA ASP A 211 4.32 3.84 -0.15
C ASP A 211 5.72 4.12 0.42
N ALA A 212 5.75 4.69 1.62
CA ALA A 212 6.96 5.09 2.33
C ALA A 212 7.96 3.95 2.58
N ALA A 213 7.47 2.71 2.72
CA ALA A 213 8.29 1.55 3.04
C ALA A 213 8.78 0.80 1.78
N GLY A 214 8.28 1.16 0.59
CA GLY A 214 8.70 0.61 -0.69
C GLY A 214 9.35 1.64 -1.61
N ALA A 215 8.93 1.64 -2.88
CA ALA A 215 9.49 2.49 -3.93
C ALA A 215 9.19 3.98 -3.72
N GLY A 216 8.08 4.34 -3.09
CA GLY A 216 7.79 5.75 -2.75
C GLY A 216 8.87 6.32 -1.84
N GLY A 217 9.24 5.58 -0.78
CA GLY A 217 10.39 5.88 0.07
C GLY A 217 11.71 5.91 -0.70
N MET A 218 11.95 4.93 -1.57
CA MET A 218 13.16 4.84 -2.40
C MET A 218 13.40 6.08 -3.25
N LEU A 219 12.38 6.46 -4.02
CA LEU A 219 12.48 7.51 -5.02
C LEU A 219 12.63 8.88 -4.37
N ARG A 220 11.98 9.12 -3.22
CA ARG A 220 12.04 10.42 -2.54
C ARG A 220 13.23 10.59 -1.58
N ALA A 221 13.83 9.50 -1.10
CA ALA A 221 14.82 9.56 0.00
C ALA A 221 15.93 10.58 -0.27
N ARG A 222 16.59 10.50 -1.44
CA ARG A 222 17.71 11.40 -1.77
C ARG A 222 17.26 12.85 -2.00
N HIS A 223 16.09 13.04 -2.59
CA HIS A 223 15.51 14.37 -2.77
C HIS A 223 15.08 15.03 -1.46
N ASN A 224 14.82 14.23 -0.41
CA ASN A 224 14.50 14.70 0.93
C ASN A 224 15.72 14.69 1.89
N GLY A 225 16.94 14.55 1.37
CA GLY A 225 18.16 14.56 2.19
C GLY A 225 18.35 13.30 3.06
N GLN A 226 17.63 12.22 2.78
CA GLN A 226 17.68 10.95 3.49
C GLN A 226 18.46 9.90 2.70
N ARG A 227 18.77 8.77 3.35
CA ARG A 227 19.37 7.60 2.70
C ARG A 227 18.29 6.60 2.32
N VAL A 228 18.48 5.94 1.18
CA VAL A 228 17.72 4.75 0.79
C VAL A 228 18.07 3.60 1.74
N THR A 229 17.09 2.83 2.17
CA THR A 229 17.31 1.61 2.98
C THR A 229 17.48 0.38 2.08
N SER A 230 18.12 -0.67 2.58
CA SER A 230 18.27 -1.93 1.83
C SER A 230 16.95 -2.65 1.53
N LYS A 231 15.86 -2.27 2.21
CA LYS A 231 14.56 -2.93 2.09
C LYS A 231 13.67 -2.32 1.01
N PHE A 232 13.87 -1.06 0.67
CA PHE A 232 12.97 -0.35 -0.23
C PHE A 232 12.89 -1.01 -1.62
N CYS A 233 14.04 -1.29 -2.24
CA CYS A 233 14.07 -1.89 -3.57
C CYS A 233 13.42 -3.28 -3.60
N PRO A 234 13.86 -4.28 -2.80
CA PRO A 234 13.27 -5.62 -2.88
C PRO A 234 11.79 -5.60 -2.50
N LEU A 235 11.39 -4.91 -1.43
CA LEU A 235 9.98 -4.91 -0.98
C LEU A 235 9.05 -4.10 -1.89
N SER A 236 9.58 -3.34 -2.85
CA SER A 236 8.78 -2.56 -3.79
C SER A 236 8.25 -3.35 -4.98
N LEU A 237 8.84 -4.53 -5.28
CA LEU A 237 8.52 -5.27 -6.49
C LEU A 237 7.03 -5.62 -6.55
N ALA A 238 6.49 -5.57 -7.78
CA ALA A 238 5.10 -5.86 -8.07
C ALA A 238 4.66 -7.28 -7.67
N GLU A 239 5.60 -8.23 -7.72
CA GLU A 239 5.37 -9.64 -7.38
C GLU A 239 5.52 -9.96 -5.88
N MET A 240 6.02 -9.03 -5.07
CA MET A 240 6.22 -9.27 -3.62
C MET A 240 4.97 -9.76 -2.87
N PRO A 241 3.73 -9.39 -3.24
CA PRO A 241 2.54 -10.05 -2.70
C PRO A 241 2.53 -11.57 -2.89
N ALA A 242 2.89 -12.11 -4.07
CA ALA A 242 3.02 -13.54 -4.28
C ALA A 242 4.18 -14.12 -3.46
N ASP A 243 5.34 -13.48 -3.47
CA ASP A 243 6.52 -13.96 -2.75
C ASP A 243 6.27 -14.03 -1.25
N PHE A 244 5.56 -13.06 -0.68
CA PHE A 244 5.21 -13.05 0.74
C PHE A 244 4.25 -14.17 1.10
N VAL A 245 3.23 -14.42 0.26
CA VAL A 245 2.33 -15.56 0.46
C VAL A 245 3.11 -16.87 0.35
N ASN A 246 3.97 -16.99 -0.65
CA ASN A 246 4.74 -18.19 -0.87
C ASN A 246 5.70 -18.47 0.30
N ALA A 247 6.53 -17.50 0.68
CA ALA A 247 7.59 -17.68 1.66
C ALA A 247 7.10 -17.68 3.12
N TYR A 248 6.09 -16.87 3.46
CA TYR A 248 5.69 -16.65 4.86
C TYR A 248 4.33 -17.24 5.24
N VAL A 249 3.51 -17.63 4.26
CA VAL A 249 2.14 -18.12 4.52
C VAL A 249 1.97 -19.59 4.11
N LEU A 250 2.32 -19.94 2.87
CA LEU A 250 2.02 -21.27 2.32
C LEU A 250 3.21 -22.24 2.38
N GLY A 251 4.44 -21.73 2.30
CA GLY A 251 5.65 -22.56 2.17
C GLY A 251 5.63 -23.42 0.91
N SER A 252 5.26 -22.84 -0.24
CA SER A 252 5.16 -23.57 -1.51
C SER A 252 6.50 -23.62 -2.27
N LEU A 253 6.67 -24.65 -3.09
CA LEU A 253 7.78 -24.83 -4.03
C LEU A 253 7.30 -24.87 -5.49
N GLY A 254 6.02 -24.60 -5.73
CA GLY A 254 5.41 -24.61 -7.05
C GLY A 254 5.60 -23.29 -7.79
N ALA A 255 4.84 -23.12 -8.88
CA ALA A 255 4.93 -21.93 -9.70
C ALA A 255 4.48 -20.68 -8.92
N THR A 256 5.27 -19.60 -9.01
CA THR A 256 4.96 -18.32 -8.38
C THR A 256 5.12 -17.18 -9.39
N GLY A 257 4.40 -16.09 -9.21
CA GLY A 257 4.64 -14.85 -9.95
C GLY A 257 3.46 -13.89 -9.95
N ALA A 258 3.61 -12.83 -10.73
CA ALA A 258 2.57 -11.82 -10.95
C ALA A 258 2.41 -11.50 -12.44
N SER A 259 1.19 -11.62 -12.95
CA SER A 259 0.83 -11.13 -14.28
C SER A 259 0.17 -9.75 -14.17
N LEU A 260 0.83 -8.72 -14.70
CA LEU A 260 0.39 -7.34 -14.59
C LEU A 260 -0.40 -6.94 -15.84
N GLY A 261 -1.69 -6.62 -15.64
CA GLY A 261 -2.63 -6.17 -16.67
C GLY A 261 -3.34 -4.88 -16.26
N ALA A 262 -2.63 -3.97 -15.58
CA ALA A 262 -3.19 -2.78 -14.93
C ALA A 262 -4.38 -3.15 -14.02
N CYS A 263 -5.54 -2.51 -14.17
CA CYS A 263 -6.75 -2.80 -13.38
C CYS A 263 -7.30 -4.23 -13.59
N ALA A 264 -6.86 -4.95 -14.62
CA ALA A 264 -7.28 -6.33 -14.89
C ALA A 264 -6.33 -7.40 -14.30
N SER A 265 -5.29 -7.02 -13.56
CA SER A 265 -4.23 -7.93 -13.09
C SER A 265 -4.74 -9.17 -12.34
N PHE A 266 -5.80 -9.03 -11.53
CA PHE A 266 -6.42 -10.18 -10.85
C PHE A 266 -6.88 -11.27 -11.84
N LEU A 267 -7.51 -10.89 -12.95
CA LEU A 267 -8.00 -11.84 -13.95
C LEU A 267 -6.86 -12.52 -14.71
N TYR A 268 -5.74 -11.82 -14.89
CA TYR A 268 -4.54 -12.39 -15.51
C TYR A 268 -3.92 -13.45 -14.60
N ASN A 269 -3.79 -13.15 -13.30
CA ASN A 269 -3.35 -14.13 -12.29
C ASN A 269 -4.30 -15.33 -12.22
N LEU A 270 -5.61 -15.08 -12.24
CA LEU A 270 -6.63 -16.14 -12.23
C LEU A 270 -6.50 -17.06 -13.45
N ARG A 271 -6.29 -16.50 -14.65
CA ARG A 271 -6.05 -17.28 -15.87
C ARG A 271 -4.86 -18.23 -15.70
N GLN A 272 -3.76 -17.74 -15.13
CA GLN A 272 -2.56 -18.57 -14.93
C GLN A 272 -2.82 -19.75 -13.97
N GLY A 273 -3.53 -19.54 -12.86
CA GLY A 273 -3.89 -20.65 -11.97
C GLY A 273 -4.90 -21.63 -12.58
N ILE A 274 -5.85 -21.14 -13.39
CA ILE A 274 -6.76 -22.01 -14.15
C ILE A 274 -5.96 -22.91 -15.10
N GLU A 275 -4.98 -22.36 -15.81
CA GLU A 275 -4.12 -23.10 -16.73
C GLU A 275 -3.30 -24.17 -15.98
N ASP A 276 -2.71 -23.83 -14.83
CA ASP A 276 -1.94 -24.78 -14.01
C ASP A 276 -2.79 -25.94 -13.46
N ILE A 277 -4.02 -25.65 -13.01
CA ILE A 277 -4.93 -26.70 -12.53
C ILE A 277 -5.33 -27.61 -13.69
N ARG A 278 -5.74 -27.04 -14.83
CA ARG A 278 -6.19 -27.80 -16.00
C ARG A 278 -5.08 -28.67 -16.60
N SER A 279 -3.85 -28.17 -16.63
CA SER A 279 -2.68 -28.90 -17.12
C SER A 279 -2.14 -29.93 -16.12
N GLY A 280 -2.66 -29.94 -14.89
CA GLY A 280 -2.20 -30.83 -13.83
C GLY A 280 -0.89 -30.40 -13.15
N ARG A 281 -0.34 -29.23 -13.49
CA ARG A 281 0.86 -28.65 -12.83
C ARG A 281 0.59 -28.31 -11.37
N ALA A 282 -0.62 -27.82 -11.09
CA ALA A 282 -1.06 -27.53 -9.73
C ALA A 282 -2.31 -28.35 -9.36
N ARG A 283 -2.46 -28.58 -8.06
CA ARG A 283 -3.72 -29.05 -7.44
C ARG A 283 -4.36 -27.97 -6.58
N VAL A 284 -3.55 -27.03 -6.09
CA VAL A 284 -4.00 -25.84 -5.39
C VAL A 284 -3.36 -24.63 -6.05
N ALA A 285 -4.15 -23.60 -6.33
CA ALA A 285 -3.65 -22.33 -6.83
C ALA A 285 -4.17 -21.20 -5.94
N PHE A 286 -3.27 -20.43 -5.35
CA PHE A 286 -3.60 -19.20 -4.64
C PHE A 286 -3.60 -18.04 -5.63
N ILE A 287 -4.73 -17.33 -5.75
CA ILE A 287 -4.89 -16.20 -6.67
C ILE A 287 -5.20 -14.94 -5.86
N GLY A 288 -4.47 -13.86 -6.10
CA GLY A 288 -4.68 -12.62 -5.37
C GLY A 288 -4.21 -11.35 -6.08
N SER A 289 -4.45 -10.23 -5.42
CA SER A 289 -3.85 -8.93 -5.71
C SER A 289 -3.93 -8.08 -4.44
N ALA A 290 -2.94 -7.23 -4.21
CA ALA A 290 -2.94 -6.31 -3.07
C ALA A 290 -2.43 -4.95 -3.51
N GLU A 291 -3.25 -3.93 -3.32
CA GLU A 291 -2.96 -2.55 -3.70
C GLU A 291 -3.21 -1.61 -2.52
N ALA A 292 -2.26 -0.71 -2.27
CA ALA A 292 -2.39 0.34 -1.25
C ALA A 292 -2.09 1.74 -1.85
N PRO A 293 -2.88 2.19 -2.84
CA PRO A 293 -2.57 3.38 -3.64
C PRO A 293 -3.04 4.69 -3.02
N VAL A 294 -3.63 4.66 -1.81
CA VAL A 294 -4.10 5.87 -1.11
C VAL A 294 -2.91 6.58 -0.47
N ASN A 295 -2.14 7.26 -1.32
CA ASN A 295 -1.05 8.16 -0.99
C ASN A 295 -1.02 9.32 -2.01
N PRO A 296 -0.44 10.48 -1.64
CA PRO A 296 -0.46 11.66 -2.50
C PRO A 296 0.15 11.42 -3.88
N GLU A 297 1.31 10.77 -3.95
CA GLU A 297 2.07 10.61 -5.19
C GLU A 297 1.33 9.77 -6.24
N VAL A 298 0.68 8.68 -5.82
CA VAL A 298 -0.12 7.83 -6.73
C VAL A 298 -1.40 8.52 -7.14
N MET A 299 -2.09 9.17 -6.19
CA MET A 299 -3.34 9.87 -6.48
C MET A 299 -3.09 11.08 -7.40
N ASP A 300 -1.97 11.80 -7.25
CA ASP A 300 -1.53 12.87 -8.18
C ASP A 300 -1.42 12.34 -9.61
N GLY A 301 -0.79 11.18 -9.79
CA GLY A 301 -0.62 10.58 -11.11
C GLY A 301 -1.95 10.34 -11.82
N TYR A 302 -2.92 9.78 -11.11
CA TYR A 302 -4.27 9.57 -11.68
C TYR A 302 -5.09 10.85 -11.79
N ALA A 303 -4.92 11.83 -10.89
CA ALA A 303 -5.56 13.14 -11.00
C ALA A 303 -5.07 13.90 -12.23
N ALA A 304 -3.76 13.88 -12.51
CA ALA A 304 -3.17 14.48 -13.71
C ALA A 304 -3.69 13.86 -15.01
N MET A 305 -4.12 12.59 -14.98
CA MET A 305 -4.76 11.92 -16.11
C MET A 305 -6.24 12.32 -16.29
N GLY A 306 -6.84 13.04 -15.34
CA GLY A 306 -8.28 13.25 -15.27
C GLY A 306 -9.06 11.96 -14.98
N ALA A 307 -8.41 10.95 -14.36
CA ALA A 307 -8.99 9.63 -14.14
C ALA A 307 -9.74 9.50 -12.79
N LEU A 308 -9.61 10.50 -11.91
CA LEU A 308 -10.26 10.53 -10.60
C LEU A 308 -11.38 11.57 -10.56
N ALA A 309 -12.37 11.35 -9.70
CA ALA A 309 -13.39 12.35 -9.41
C ALA A 309 -12.83 13.45 -8.49
N THR A 310 -13.02 14.70 -8.88
CA THR A 310 -12.60 15.92 -8.16
C THR A 310 -13.80 16.67 -7.62
#